data_AF-A0A522AYU6-F1
#
_entry.id   AF-A0A522AYU6-F1
#
_cell.length_a   1.000
_cell.length_b   1.000
_cell.length_c   1.000
_cell.angle_alpha   90.00
_cell.angle_beta   90.00
_cell.angle_gamma   90.00
#
_symmetry.space_group_name_H-M   'P 1'
#
loop_
_entity.id
_entity.type
_entity.pdbx_description
1 polymer ?
#
loop_
_entity_poly.entity_id
_entity_poly.type
_entity_poly.pdbx_seq_one_letter_code
_entity_poly.pdbx_strand_id
1 'polypeptide(L)'
;MIVSAPMAKRKRPHAYGNRMAAPWAATLAAMGSGRPQTGPREAQMSPHNSQGGGGPAYWIYGIHAALAALANPARRIRRLIVSAEAAESLAERLPKSGQSAEIMDRNSIDRTLPAGAVHQGIAVLAEPLPERDLDEMLGALAEVADATVLLLDQVTDPQNVGAV
;
A
#
# COMPACT_ATOMS: atom_id res chain seq x y z
N MET A 1 42.42 41.37 -5.99
CA MET A 1 41.82 41.54 -4.65
C MET A 1 40.43 40.95 -4.74
N ILE A 2 40.19 39.73 -4.28
CA ILE A 2 39.86 39.36 -2.89
C ILE A 2 40.43 37.96 -2.56
N VAL A 3 40.57 37.70 -1.27
CA VAL A 3 41.59 36.89 -0.56
C VAL A 3 41.19 35.41 -0.34
N SER A 4 42.21 34.58 -0.19
CA SER A 4 42.22 33.12 0.09
C SER A 4 41.99 32.77 1.59
N ALA A 5 41.29 31.65 1.85
CA ALA A 5 41.31 30.61 2.94
C ALA A 5 41.84 30.94 4.38
N PRO A 6 41.45 30.24 5.50
CA PRO A 6 41.28 28.77 5.61
C PRO A 6 40.28 28.20 6.67
N MET A 7 40.26 26.85 6.76
CA MET A 7 39.61 25.97 7.78
C MET A 7 39.98 26.28 9.24
N ALA A 8 39.04 26.03 10.19
CA ALA A 8 39.37 25.46 11.51
C ALA A 8 38.17 24.83 12.24
N LYS A 9 38.51 23.88 13.11
CA LYS A 9 37.74 22.82 13.77
C LYS A 9 36.86 23.27 14.96
N ARG A 10 35.75 22.52 15.13
CA ARG A 10 35.12 21.96 16.36
C ARG A 10 35.05 22.81 17.65
N LYS A 11 33.86 22.79 18.27
CA LYS A 11 33.67 22.42 19.70
C LYS A 11 32.20 22.08 20.02
N ARG A 12 31.98 20.89 20.58
CA ARG A 12 30.78 20.51 21.35
C ARG A 12 30.97 20.95 22.81
N PRO A 13 29.90 21.11 23.58
CA PRO A 13 29.90 20.61 24.97
C PRO A 13 28.63 19.80 25.28
N HIS A 14 28.83 18.56 25.76
CA HIS A 14 28.64 18.08 27.14
C HIS A 14 27.19 17.63 27.41
N ALA A 15 26.86 16.35 27.33
CA ALA A 15 27.29 15.24 28.20
C ALA A 15 26.79 15.41 29.65
N TYR A 16 25.61 14.84 29.93
CA TYR A 16 25.32 14.29 31.24
C TYR A 16 25.65 12.79 31.16
N GLY A 17 26.81 12.42 31.70
CA GLY A 17 27.08 11.03 32.04
C GLY A 17 26.51 10.76 33.43
N ASN A 18 25.96 9.57 33.68
CA ASN A 18 26.76 8.51 34.26
C ASN A 18 25.94 7.24 34.53
N ARG A 19 26.57 6.08 34.22
CA ARG A 19 26.63 4.85 35.06
C ARG A 19 25.28 4.13 35.35
N MET A 20 25.09 2.83 35.15
CA MET A 20 25.97 1.66 35.09
C MET A 20 25.20 0.45 34.52
N ALA A 21 25.96 -0.44 33.87
CA ALA A 21 25.88 -1.90 33.92
C ALA A 21 24.55 -2.63 33.62
N ALA A 22 24.51 -3.30 32.48
CA ALA A 22 23.84 -4.59 32.35
C ALA A 22 24.70 -5.69 33.01
N PRO A 23 24.07 -6.67 33.70
CA PRO A 23 24.35 -8.06 33.34
C PRO A 23 23.10 -8.94 33.50
N TRP A 24 22.57 -9.49 32.40
CA TRP A 24 21.58 -10.59 32.45
C TRP A 24 22.24 -11.96 32.23
N ALA A 25 23.46 -12.13 32.74
CA ALA A 25 24.14 -13.42 32.73
C ALA A 25 23.91 -14.20 34.03
N ALA A 26 23.39 -15.41 33.85
CA ALA A 26 23.47 -16.58 34.72
C ALA A 26 22.57 -16.66 35.97
N THR A 27 21.54 -17.52 35.87
CA THR A 27 21.28 -18.55 36.88
C THR A 27 20.98 -19.88 36.18
N LEU A 28 21.97 -20.76 36.16
CA LEU A 28 21.77 -22.21 36.03
C LEU A 28 21.31 -22.78 37.38
N ALA A 29 20.54 -23.87 37.29
CA ALA A 29 20.20 -24.85 38.32
C ALA A 29 18.79 -24.77 38.95
N ALA A 30 17.85 -25.50 38.34
CA ALA A 30 16.98 -26.41 39.09
C ALA A 30 16.53 -27.55 38.14
N MET A 31 17.00 -28.76 38.45
CA MET A 31 16.65 -30.01 37.79
C MET A 31 15.16 -30.35 38.02
N GLY A 32 14.49 -30.84 36.97
CA GLY A 32 13.14 -31.40 37.03
C GLY A 32 12.87 -32.24 35.78
N SER A 33 12.99 -33.54 35.93
CA SER A 33 12.82 -34.61 34.93
C SER A 33 11.48 -34.61 34.20
N GLY A 34 11.51 -34.68 32.85
CA GLY A 34 10.34 -34.98 32.02
C GLY A 34 10.75 -35.26 30.56
N ARG A 35 10.47 -36.47 30.06
CA ARG A 35 10.82 -36.99 28.73
C ARG A 35 10.17 -36.16 27.60
N PRO A 36 10.82 -35.93 26.44
CA PRO A 36 10.14 -35.38 25.28
C PRO A 36 9.38 -36.50 24.54
N GLN A 37 8.05 -36.42 24.51
CA GLN A 37 7.25 -37.18 23.55
C GLN A 37 7.13 -36.37 22.25
N THR A 38 7.70 -36.90 21.18
CA THR A 38 7.49 -36.44 19.81
C THR A 38 6.17 -37.02 19.28
N GLY A 39 5.14 -36.17 19.20
CA GLY A 39 3.94 -36.42 18.41
C GLY A 39 3.91 -35.49 17.18
N PRO A 40 3.25 -35.85 16.08
CA PRO A 40 3.18 -35.00 14.89
C PRO A 40 2.32 -33.78 15.21
N ARG A 41 2.86 -32.57 15.02
CA ARG A 41 2.07 -31.34 15.05
C ARG A 41 1.16 -31.33 13.83
N GLU A 42 -0.12 -31.64 14.04
CA GLU A 42 -1.18 -31.20 13.13
C GLU A 42 -1.06 -29.69 12.95
N ALA A 43 -0.75 -29.28 11.73
CA ALA A 43 -0.76 -27.89 11.33
C ALA A 43 -2.20 -27.36 11.46
N GLN A 44 -2.49 -26.73 12.59
CA GLN A 44 -3.67 -25.90 12.75
C GLN A 44 -3.56 -24.75 11.75
N MET A 45 -4.18 -24.93 10.58
CA MET A 45 -4.50 -23.85 9.66
C MET A 45 -5.39 -22.87 10.41
N SER A 46 -4.78 -21.78 10.88
CA SER A 46 -5.54 -20.64 11.37
C SER A 46 -6.34 -20.08 10.20
N PRO A 47 -7.64 -19.79 10.37
CA PRO A 47 -8.43 -19.19 9.30
C PRO A 47 -7.80 -17.83 8.99
N HIS A 48 -7.31 -17.66 7.76
CA HIS A 48 -6.89 -16.36 7.25
C HIS A 48 -8.13 -15.47 7.24
N ASN A 49 -8.28 -14.73 8.33
CA ASN A 49 -9.29 -13.72 8.51
C ASN A 49 -9.04 -12.66 7.44
N SER A 50 -9.79 -12.74 6.34
CA SER A 50 -9.85 -11.77 5.24
C SER A 50 -10.53 -10.48 5.72
N GLN A 51 -9.99 -9.88 6.79
CA GLN A 51 -10.33 -8.51 7.14
C GLN A 51 -9.58 -7.58 6.18
N GLY A 52 -10.38 -6.74 5.51
CA GLY A 52 -10.01 -5.97 4.33
C GLY A 52 -8.67 -5.26 4.39
N GLY A 53 -8.05 -5.10 3.21
CA GLY A 53 -6.73 -4.54 3.00
C GLY A 53 -6.42 -3.38 3.94
N GLY A 54 -5.59 -3.65 4.95
CA GLY A 54 -5.40 -2.80 6.15
C GLY A 54 -4.60 -1.52 5.93
N GLY A 55 -4.51 -1.03 4.70
CA GLY A 55 -3.81 0.21 4.37
C GLY A 55 -4.73 1.44 4.34
N PRO A 56 -4.18 2.65 4.50
CA PRO A 56 -4.95 3.87 4.31
C PRO A 56 -5.48 3.97 2.87
N ALA A 57 -6.65 4.59 2.71
CA ALA A 57 -7.18 4.89 1.38
C ALA A 57 -6.23 5.82 0.60
N TYR A 58 -6.18 5.64 -0.72
CA TYR A 58 -5.32 6.41 -1.62
C TYR A 58 -6.09 6.93 -2.83
N TRP A 59 -5.55 8.00 -3.43
CA TRP A 59 -6.12 8.61 -4.63
C TRP A 59 -5.67 7.87 -5.89
N ILE A 60 -6.64 7.59 -6.76
CA ILE A 60 -6.45 7.13 -8.14
C ILE A 60 -7.00 8.24 -9.04
N TYR A 61 -6.20 8.74 -9.98
CA TYR A 61 -6.55 9.91 -10.78
C TYR A 61 -6.17 9.73 -12.25
N GLY A 62 -6.84 10.49 -13.12
CA GLY A 62 -6.79 10.32 -14.58
C GLY A 62 -7.95 9.46 -15.07
N ILE A 63 -8.42 9.72 -16.30
CA ILE A 63 -9.69 9.19 -16.80
C ILE A 63 -9.72 7.66 -16.78
N HIS A 64 -8.71 7.01 -17.35
CA HIS A 64 -8.69 5.55 -17.47
C HIS A 64 -8.56 4.86 -16.11
N ALA A 65 -7.64 5.33 -15.27
CA ALA A 65 -7.40 4.74 -13.96
C ALA A 65 -8.60 4.90 -13.02
N ALA A 66 -9.21 6.10 -12.99
CA ALA A 66 -10.40 6.36 -12.20
C ALA A 66 -11.60 5.51 -12.64
N LEU A 67 -11.85 5.40 -13.95
CA LEU A 67 -12.95 4.59 -14.46
C LEU A 67 -12.73 3.09 -14.23
N ALA A 68 -11.50 2.59 -14.38
CA ALA A 68 -11.17 1.21 -14.05
C ALA A 68 -11.35 0.93 -12.54
N ALA A 69 -11.01 1.88 -11.68
CA ALA A 69 -11.25 1.79 -10.25
C ALA A 69 -12.76 1.73 -9.92
N LEU A 70 -13.58 2.56 -10.57
CA LEU A 70 -15.03 2.58 -10.40
C LEU A 70 -15.71 1.30 -10.93
N ALA A 71 -15.18 0.71 -12.00
CA ALA A 71 -15.71 -0.51 -12.59
C ALA A 71 -15.35 -1.78 -11.81
N ASN A 72 -14.40 -1.73 -10.87
CA ASN A 72 -13.97 -2.88 -10.11
C ASN A 72 -14.86 -3.10 -8.86
N PRO A 73 -15.73 -4.13 -8.84
CA PRO A 73 -16.67 -4.35 -7.74
C PRO A 73 -16.00 -4.76 -6.42
N ALA A 74 -14.77 -5.30 -6.47
CA ALA A 74 -14.01 -5.64 -5.27
C ALA A 74 -13.41 -4.40 -4.59
N ARG A 75 -13.45 -3.24 -5.27
CA ARG A 75 -12.87 -2.01 -4.75
C ARG A 75 -13.91 -1.20 -3.98
N ARG A 76 -13.53 -0.78 -2.78
CA ARG A 76 -14.37 0.10 -1.95
C ARG A 76 -14.02 1.56 -2.21
N ILE A 77 -14.96 2.28 -2.81
CA ILE A 77 -14.82 3.70 -3.12
C ILE A 77 -15.28 4.56 -1.94
N ARG A 78 -14.40 5.46 -1.50
CA ARG A 78 -14.69 6.42 -0.42
C ARG A 78 -15.18 7.75 -0.97
N ARG A 79 -14.56 8.25 -2.05
CA ARG A 79 -14.92 9.52 -2.70
C ARG A 79 -14.72 9.41 -4.20
N LEU A 80 -15.59 10.09 -4.95
CA LEU A 80 -15.45 10.34 -6.38
C LEU A 80 -15.52 11.85 -6.57
N ILE A 81 -14.46 12.46 -7.09
CA ILE A 81 -14.40 13.88 -7.41
C ILE A 81 -14.30 14.03 -8.91
N VAL A 82 -15.09 14.94 -9.48
CA VAL A 82 -15.15 15.18 -10.91
C VAL A 82 -15.28 16.68 -11.19
N SER A 83 -14.58 17.21 -12.19
CA SER A 83 -14.83 18.56 -12.68
C SER A 83 -16.11 18.61 -13.49
N ALA A 84 -16.75 19.79 -13.58
CA ALA A 84 -17.98 19.96 -14.36
C ALA A 84 -17.80 19.49 -15.83
N GLU A 85 -16.68 19.84 -16.48
CA GLU A 85 -16.43 19.45 -17.86
C GLU A 85 -16.26 17.93 -18.01
N ALA A 86 -15.58 17.29 -17.05
CA ALA A 86 -15.39 15.84 -17.04
C ALA A 86 -16.69 15.09 -16.71
N ALA A 87 -17.56 15.64 -15.86
CA ALA A 87 -18.86 15.05 -15.55
C ALA A 87 -19.77 15.02 -16.78
N GLU A 88 -19.75 16.10 -17.58
CA GLU A 88 -20.46 16.16 -18.86
C GLU A 88 -19.84 15.20 -19.88
N SER A 89 -18.52 15.29 -20.11
CA SER A 89 -17.83 14.47 -21.11
C SER A 89 -17.84 12.98 -20.80
N LEU A 90 -17.96 12.58 -19.53
CA LEU A 90 -17.94 11.18 -19.09
C LEU A 90 -19.31 10.67 -18.63
N ALA A 91 -20.39 11.41 -18.87
CA ALA A 91 -21.73 11.12 -18.34
C ALA A 91 -22.20 9.67 -18.61
N GLU A 92 -21.86 9.09 -19.76
CA GLU A 92 -22.23 7.72 -20.12
C GLU A 92 -21.36 6.64 -19.45
N ARG A 93 -20.13 7.00 -19.10
CA ARG A 93 -19.11 6.09 -18.55
C ARG A 93 -19.08 6.10 -17.03
N LEU A 94 -19.52 7.19 -16.41
CA LEU A 94 -19.64 7.28 -14.97
C LEU A 94 -20.76 6.34 -14.48
N PRO A 95 -20.57 5.68 -13.32
CA PRO A 95 -21.59 4.81 -12.77
C PRO A 95 -22.86 5.60 -12.51
N LYS A 96 -23.97 5.18 -13.13
CA LYS A 96 -25.29 5.81 -12.97
C LYS A 96 -25.94 5.51 -11.62
N SER A 97 -25.40 4.54 -10.89
CA SER A 97 -25.91 4.08 -9.59
C SER A 97 -24.76 3.87 -8.61
N GLY A 98 -24.97 4.27 -7.35
CA GLY A 98 -24.15 3.88 -6.20
C GLY A 98 -23.26 4.97 -5.60
N GLN A 99 -22.47 5.70 -6.40
CA GLN A 99 -21.53 6.71 -5.89
C GLN A 99 -21.87 8.11 -6.43
N SER A 100 -22.26 9.03 -5.55
CA SER A 100 -22.46 10.44 -5.93
C SER A 100 -21.10 11.09 -6.21
N ALA A 101 -20.97 11.70 -7.38
CA ALA A 101 -19.80 12.47 -7.76
C ALA A 101 -19.83 13.85 -7.08
N GLU A 102 -18.75 14.19 -6.38
CA GLU A 102 -18.50 15.52 -5.85
C GLU A 102 -17.97 16.41 -6.99
N ILE A 103 -18.77 17.39 -7.42
CA ILE A 103 -18.36 18.33 -8.46
C ILE A 103 -17.45 19.40 -7.87
N MET A 104 -16.22 19.52 -8.39
CA MET A 104 -15.21 20.49 -7.95
C MET A 104 -14.59 21.21 -9.14
N ASP A 105 -14.20 22.47 -8.98
CA ASP A 105 -13.39 23.15 -9.99
C ASP A 105 -11.98 22.54 -10.07
N ARG A 106 -11.31 22.71 -11.22
CA ARG A 106 -10.00 22.11 -11.48
C ARG A 106 -8.95 22.51 -10.43
N ASN A 107 -8.91 23.77 -10.01
CA ASN A 107 -7.93 24.23 -9.02
C ASN A 107 -8.16 23.58 -7.64
N SER A 108 -9.41 23.35 -7.27
CA SER A 108 -9.76 22.63 -6.04
C SER A 108 -9.36 21.15 -6.10
N ILE A 109 -9.46 20.52 -7.28
CA ILE A 109 -8.94 19.16 -7.49
C ILE A 109 -7.41 19.14 -7.36
N ASP A 110 -6.71 20.08 -8.00
CA ASP A 110 -5.25 20.21 -7.94
C ASP A 110 -4.73 20.34 -6.49
N ARG A 111 -5.49 21.05 -5.63
CA ARG A 111 -5.17 21.20 -4.20
C ARG A 111 -5.47 19.97 -3.38
N THR A 112 -6.38 19.12 -3.83
CA THR A 112 -6.80 17.90 -3.12
C THR A 112 -5.85 16.74 -3.39
N LEU A 113 -5.24 16.71 -4.57
CA LEU A 113 -4.38 15.62 -5.02
C LEU A 113 -2.89 15.92 -4.75
N PRO A 114 -2.02 14.90 -4.82
CA PRO A 114 -0.58 15.13 -4.76
C PRO A 114 -0.11 16.12 -5.83
N ALA A 115 0.93 16.90 -5.52
CA ALA A 115 1.49 17.88 -6.43
C ALA A 115 1.90 17.23 -7.76
N GLY A 116 1.49 17.83 -8.88
CA GLY A 116 1.78 17.33 -10.22
C GLY A 116 0.85 16.20 -10.71
N ALA A 117 -0.23 15.89 -9.99
CA ALA A 117 -1.20 14.88 -10.42
C ALA A 117 -1.85 15.23 -11.78
N VAL A 118 -1.69 14.35 -12.77
CA VAL A 118 -2.35 14.47 -14.08
C VAL A 118 -3.74 13.86 -14.00
N HIS A 119 -4.67 14.56 -13.36
CA HIS A 119 -5.98 14.00 -13.00
C HIS A 119 -7.05 14.10 -14.09
N GLN A 120 -6.87 14.97 -15.11
CA GLN A 120 -7.79 15.12 -16.24
C GLN A 120 -9.25 15.38 -15.83
N GLY A 121 -9.45 16.06 -14.70
CA GLY A 121 -10.77 16.38 -14.17
C GLY A 121 -11.47 15.26 -13.39
N ILE A 122 -10.82 14.13 -13.08
CA ILE A 122 -11.44 13.04 -12.30
C ILE A 122 -10.46 12.36 -11.35
N ALA A 123 -10.92 12.06 -10.14
CA ALA A 123 -10.18 11.30 -9.15
C ALA A 123 -11.09 10.50 -8.21
N VAL A 124 -10.55 9.41 -7.68
CA VAL A 124 -11.25 8.45 -6.82
C VAL A 124 -10.39 8.18 -5.59
N LEU A 125 -10.96 8.36 -4.40
CA LEU A 125 -10.34 7.89 -3.16
C LEU A 125 -10.84 6.49 -2.89
N ALA A 126 -9.94 5.50 -2.89
CA ALA A 126 -10.29 4.10 -2.73
C ALA A 126 -9.48 3.45 -1.62
N GLU A 127 -10.07 2.45 -0.97
CA GLU A 127 -9.32 1.54 -0.12
C GLU A 127 -8.40 0.64 -0.97
N PRO A 128 -7.30 0.13 -0.38
CA PRO A 128 -6.55 -0.96 -0.97
C PRO A 128 -7.45 -2.16 -1.26
N LEU A 129 -7.13 -2.87 -2.34
CA LEU A 129 -7.75 -4.16 -2.58
C LEU A 129 -7.29 -5.16 -1.50
N PRO A 130 -8.12 -6.16 -1.14
CA PRO A 130 -7.67 -7.26 -0.30
C PRO A 130 -6.45 -7.93 -0.92
N GLU A 131 -5.45 -8.21 -0.09
CA GLU A 131 -4.34 -9.07 -0.50
C GLU A 131 -4.86 -10.47 -0.78
N ARG A 132 -4.31 -11.12 -1.81
CA ARG A 132 -4.61 -12.51 -2.13
C ARG A 132 -3.38 -13.37 -1.88
N ASP A 133 -3.62 -14.51 -1.25
CA ASP A 133 -2.60 -15.52 -1.07
C ASP A 133 -2.32 -16.25 -2.40
N LEU A 134 -1.05 -16.60 -2.62
CA LEU A 134 -0.62 -17.24 -3.87
C LEU A 134 -1.19 -18.65 -4.00
N ASP A 135 -1.21 -19.43 -2.91
CA ASP A 135 -1.71 -20.81 -2.94
C ASP A 135 -3.23 -20.82 -3.15
N GLU A 136 -3.96 -19.88 -2.54
CA GLU A 136 -5.39 -19.68 -2.79
C GLU A 136 -5.66 -19.35 -4.27
N MET A 137 -4.88 -18.43 -4.85
CA MET A 137 -5.01 -18.05 -6.25
C MET A 137 -4.71 -19.22 -7.19
N LEU A 138 -3.63 -19.98 -6.94
CA LEU A 138 -3.27 -21.14 -7.76
C LEU A 138 -4.30 -22.27 -7.65
N GLY A 139 -4.85 -22.50 -6.46
CA GLY A 139 -5.95 -23.44 -6.26
C GLY A 139 -7.20 -23.07 -7.08
N ALA A 140 -7.56 -21.78 -7.12
CA ALA A 140 -8.67 -21.30 -7.93
C ALA A 140 -8.42 -21.41 -9.44
N LEU A 141 -7.16 -21.27 -9.88
CA LEU A 141 -6.78 -21.39 -11.29
C LEU A 141 -6.72 -22.84 -11.79
N ALA A 142 -6.59 -23.83 -10.90
CA ALA A 142 -6.50 -25.25 -11.29
C ALA A 142 -7.75 -25.75 -12.05
N GLU A 143 -8.90 -25.13 -11.81
CA GLU A 143 -10.18 -25.45 -12.47
C GLU A 143 -10.38 -24.67 -13.80
N VAL A 144 -9.44 -23.79 -14.17
CA VAL A 144 -9.50 -22.97 -15.39
C VAL A 144 -8.66 -23.63 -16.49
N ALA A 145 -9.33 -24.14 -17.54
CA ALA A 145 -8.71 -24.95 -18.58
C ALA A 145 -7.51 -24.28 -19.29
N ASP A 146 -7.54 -22.95 -19.46
CA ASP A 146 -6.54 -22.17 -20.20
C ASP A 146 -5.97 -21.02 -19.35
N ALA A 147 -5.61 -21.30 -18.09
CA ALA A 147 -5.01 -20.29 -17.22
C ALA A 147 -3.62 -19.85 -17.72
N THR A 148 -3.42 -18.53 -17.88
CA THR A 148 -2.10 -17.93 -18.16
C THR A 148 -1.60 -17.19 -16.92
N VAL A 149 -0.36 -17.46 -16.53
CA VAL A 149 0.30 -16.80 -15.39
C VAL A 149 1.51 -16.02 -15.90
N LEU A 150 1.60 -14.75 -15.51
CA LEU A 150 2.73 -13.88 -15.77
C LEU A 150 3.53 -13.70 -14.47
N LEU A 151 4.82 -14.01 -14.50
CA LEU A 151 5.75 -13.78 -13.39
C LEU A 151 6.71 -12.64 -13.74
N LEU A 152 6.70 -11.60 -12.92
CA LEU A 152 7.58 -10.45 -13.03
C LEU A 152 8.68 -10.54 -11.96
N ASP A 153 9.91 -10.88 -12.35
CA ASP A 153 11.06 -10.92 -11.43
C ASP A 153 11.84 -9.60 -11.51
N GLN A 154 12.20 -9.06 -10.34
CA GLN A 154 12.98 -7.83 -10.17
C GLN A 154 12.45 -6.60 -10.92
N VAL A 155 11.14 -6.46 -11.15
CA VAL A 155 10.59 -5.21 -11.71
C VAL A 155 10.55 -4.14 -10.61
N THR A 156 11.42 -3.14 -10.73
CA THR A 156 11.57 -2.07 -9.72
C THR A 156 10.98 -0.73 -10.16
N ASP A 157 10.74 -0.52 -11.46
CA ASP A 157 10.14 0.71 -11.99
C ASP A 157 8.61 0.55 -12.07
N PRO A 158 7.82 1.36 -11.35
CA PRO A 158 6.36 1.31 -11.40
C PRO A 158 5.78 1.52 -12.81
N GLN A 159 6.47 2.28 -13.67
CA GLN A 159 6.02 2.48 -15.04
C GLN A 159 6.06 1.19 -15.85
N ASN A 160 7.08 0.36 -15.62
CA ASN A 160 7.20 -0.94 -16.28
C ASN A 160 6.09 -1.90 -15.82
N VAL A 161 5.78 -1.93 -14.52
CA VAL A 161 4.67 -2.75 -14.00
C VAL A 161 3.33 -2.36 -14.64
N GLY A 162 3.10 -1.06 -14.87
CA GLY A 162 1.84 -0.59 -15.45
C GLY A 162 1.70 -0.81 -16.96
N ALA A 163 2.77 -1.17 -17.67
CA ALA A 163 2.79 -1.26 -19.13
C ALA A 163 2.77 -2.71 -19.68
N VAL A 164 3.02 -3.70 -18.83
CA VAL A 164 2.97 -5.14 -19.17
C VAL A 164 1.55 -5.66 -18.99
#